data_AF-A0A3C0ZS56-F1
#
_entry.id   AF-A0A3C0ZS56-F1
#
_cell.length_a   1.000
_cell.length_b   1.000
_cell.length_c   1.000
_cell.angle_alpha   90.00
_cell.angle_beta   90.00
_cell.angle_gamma   90.00
#
_symmetry.space_group_name_H-M   'P 1'
#
loop_
_entity.id
_entity.type
_entity.pdbx_description
1 polymer ?
#
loop_
_entity_poly.entity_id
_entity_poly.type
_entity_poly.pdbx_seq_one_letter_code
_entity_poly.pdbx_strand_id
1 'polypeptide(L)'
;YALSQYAKFIRLLTVPRDKAVLWHCTAGKDRAGVATVIVLELLGVSREEIIADYLYTRECLAEDILRLSAMYKKQEGTDSPLADESLRYLFGAEEEYILTFYNTVEQKYSNMDTYLSEGLGITQDEREKLRELYLEG
;
A
#
# COMPACT_ATOMS: atom_id res chain seq x y z
N TYR A 1 10.68 14.17 -1.04
CA TYR A 1 10.71 13.30 -2.23
C TYR A 1 9.51 12.35 -2.27
N ALA A 2 9.28 11.47 -1.27
CA ALA A 2 8.17 10.51 -1.32
C ALA A 2 6.78 11.17 -1.47
N LEU A 3 6.48 12.19 -0.66
CA LEU A 3 5.20 12.94 -0.72
C LEU A 3 4.92 13.48 -2.13
N SER A 4 5.92 14.09 -2.78
CA SER A 4 5.73 14.64 -4.13
C SER A 4 5.54 13.54 -5.20
N GLN A 5 6.08 12.34 -5.02
CA GLN A 5 5.82 11.21 -5.92
C GLN A 5 4.41 10.65 -5.75
N TYR A 6 3.93 10.48 -4.50
CA TYR A 6 2.54 10.05 -4.27
C TYR A 6 1.54 11.10 -4.76
N ALA A 7 1.81 12.38 -4.54
CA ALA A 7 0.98 13.46 -5.05
C ALA A 7 0.91 13.47 -6.59
N LYS A 8 2.04 13.20 -7.27
CA LYS A 8 2.07 13.05 -8.73
C LYS A 8 1.30 11.81 -9.18
N PHE A 9 1.46 10.68 -8.49
CA PHE A 9 0.73 9.44 -8.77
C PHE A 9 -0.79 9.65 -8.69
N ILE A 10 -1.30 10.24 -7.61
CA ILE A 10 -2.74 10.50 -7.45
C ILE A 10 -3.30 11.34 -8.61
N ARG A 11 -2.56 12.37 -9.05
CA ARG A 11 -2.97 13.19 -10.20
C ARG A 11 -3.01 12.42 -11.52
N LEU A 12 -2.11 11.44 -11.70
CA LEU A 12 -2.10 10.56 -12.88
C LEU A 12 -3.33 9.64 -12.96
N LEU A 13 -4.05 9.44 -11.86
CA LEU A 13 -5.29 8.65 -11.84
C LEU A 13 -6.49 9.38 -12.46
N THR A 14 -6.30 10.62 -12.94
CA THR A 14 -7.35 11.36 -13.67
C THR A 14 -7.41 10.89 -15.13
N VAL A 15 -7.60 9.58 -15.35
CA VAL A 15 -7.75 8.98 -16.68
C VAL A 15 -9.22 8.94 -17.10
N PRO A 16 -9.53 8.93 -18.41
CA PRO A 16 -10.90 8.73 -18.89
C PRO A 16 -11.53 7.42 -18.36
N ARG A 17 -12.85 7.43 -18.09
CA ARG A 17 -13.58 6.28 -17.53
C ARG A 17 -13.52 5.00 -18.38
N ASP A 18 -13.21 5.10 -19.67
CA ASP A 18 -13.03 3.95 -20.58
C ASP A 18 -11.62 3.36 -20.54
N LYS A 19 -10.77 3.81 -19.59
CA LYS A 19 -9.39 3.35 -19.41
C LYS A 19 -9.19 2.76 -18.02
N ALA A 20 -8.19 1.90 -17.91
CA ALA A 20 -7.73 1.34 -16.64
C ALA A 20 -6.29 1.80 -16.35
N VAL A 21 -5.96 1.91 -15.07
CA VAL A 21 -4.59 2.18 -14.60
C VAL A 21 -4.10 0.97 -13.83
N LEU A 22 -2.89 0.52 -14.16
CA LEU A 22 -2.15 -0.46 -13.38
C LEU A 22 -0.92 0.23 -12.78
N TRP A 23 -0.72 0.10 -11.47
CA TRP A 23 0.52 0.49 -10.79
C TRP A 23 1.12 -0.70 -10.06
N HIS A 24 2.44 -0.74 -10.01
CA HIS A 24 3.18 -1.80 -9.34
C HIS A 24 4.48 -1.25 -8.72
N CYS A 25 5.06 -2.04 -7.82
CA CYS A 25 6.45 -1.88 -7.40
C CYS A 25 7.23 -3.14 -7.78
N THR A 26 8.19 -3.59 -6.99
CA THR A 26 8.88 -4.86 -7.26
C THR A 26 8.00 -6.06 -6.90
N ALA A 27 7.49 -6.08 -5.66
CA ALA A 27 6.67 -7.18 -5.12
C ALA A 27 5.18 -6.80 -4.95
N GLY A 28 4.78 -5.60 -5.37
CA GLY A 28 3.41 -5.09 -5.18
C GLY A 28 3.04 -4.67 -3.75
N LYS A 29 3.86 -4.94 -2.72
CA LYS A 29 3.45 -4.76 -1.31
C LYS A 29 3.66 -3.36 -0.71
N ASP A 30 4.88 -2.80 -0.74
CA ASP A 30 5.19 -1.64 0.11
C ASP A 30 4.79 -0.32 -0.57
N ARG A 31 5.52 0.09 -1.61
CA ARG A 31 5.26 1.36 -2.32
C ARG A 31 3.92 1.34 -3.06
N ALA A 32 3.57 0.21 -3.65
CA ALA A 32 2.29 0.04 -4.32
C ALA A 32 1.14 -0.10 -3.31
N GLY A 33 1.32 -0.85 -2.21
CA GLY A 33 0.32 -0.91 -1.14
C GLY A 33 0.06 0.44 -0.47
N VAL A 34 1.09 1.24 -0.15
CA VAL A 34 0.90 2.60 0.36
C VAL A 34 0.17 3.48 -0.65
N ALA A 35 0.50 3.37 -1.95
CA ALA A 35 -0.23 4.08 -3.00
C ALA A 35 -1.72 3.69 -3.02
N THR A 36 -2.02 2.39 -2.92
CA THR A 36 -3.40 1.87 -2.86
C THR A 36 -4.13 2.35 -1.62
N VAL A 37 -3.52 2.30 -0.42
CA VAL A 37 -4.10 2.82 0.83
C VAL A 37 -4.50 4.29 0.69
N ILE A 38 -3.63 5.13 0.11
CA ILE A 38 -3.92 6.55 -0.11
C ILE A 38 -5.12 6.74 -1.05
N VAL A 39 -5.20 5.93 -2.12
CA VAL A 39 -6.33 5.97 -3.07
C VAL A 39 -7.63 5.58 -2.38
N LEU A 40 -7.64 4.47 -1.62
CA LEU A 40 -8.85 3.99 -0.96
C LEU A 40 -9.32 4.95 0.15
N GLU A 41 -8.41 5.52 0.94
CA GLU A 41 -8.72 6.58 1.90
C GLU A 41 -9.30 7.82 1.20
N LEU A 42 -8.73 8.23 0.06
CA LEU A 42 -9.26 9.34 -0.74
C LEU A 42 -10.69 9.05 -1.22
N LEU A 43 -10.95 7.83 -1.66
CA LEU A 43 -12.26 7.38 -2.13
C LEU A 43 -13.28 7.17 -0.98
N GLY A 44 -12.84 7.20 0.27
CA GLY A 44 -13.71 7.07 1.44
C GLY A 44 -14.06 5.63 1.81
N VAL A 45 -13.24 4.66 1.40
CA VAL A 45 -13.38 3.25 1.80
C VAL A 45 -13.08 3.11 3.30
N SER A 46 -13.75 2.17 3.98
CA SER A 46 -13.55 1.96 5.42
C SER A 46 -12.13 1.48 5.72
N ARG A 47 -11.60 1.86 6.89
CA ARG A 47 -10.24 1.47 7.30
C ARG A 47 -10.11 -0.05 7.41
N GLU A 48 -11.16 -0.71 7.87
CA GLU A 48 -11.22 -2.16 8.00
C GLU A 48 -11.06 -2.86 6.65
N GLU A 49 -11.75 -2.40 5.60
CA GLU A 49 -11.63 -2.93 4.24
C GLU A 49 -10.24 -2.66 3.64
N ILE A 50 -9.67 -1.48 3.90
CA ILE A 50 -8.32 -1.12 3.42
C ILE A 50 -7.26 -2.04 4.06
N ILE A 51 -7.36 -2.31 5.37
CA ILE A 51 -6.45 -3.22 6.05
C ILE A 51 -6.62 -4.65 5.51
N ALA A 52 -7.85 -5.10 5.29
CA ALA A 52 -8.11 -6.42 4.71
C ALA A 52 -7.50 -6.55 3.30
N ASP A 53 -7.68 -5.57 2.42
CA ASP A 53 -7.08 -5.53 1.08
C ASP A 53 -5.54 -5.57 1.14
N TYR A 54 -4.94 -4.74 1.99
CA TYR A 54 -3.48 -4.74 2.18
C TYR A 54 -2.97 -6.12 2.64
N LEU A 55 -3.67 -6.75 3.59
CA LEU A 55 -3.30 -8.05 4.14
C LEU A 55 -3.50 -9.21 3.17
N TYR A 56 -4.38 -9.08 2.18
CA TYR A 56 -4.52 -10.08 1.12
C TYR A 56 -3.21 -10.29 0.34
N THR A 57 -2.35 -9.25 0.27
CA THR A 57 -1.00 -9.37 -0.30
C THR A 57 -0.16 -10.46 0.39
N ARG A 58 -0.37 -10.69 1.70
CA ARG A 58 0.33 -11.74 2.46
C ARG A 58 0.01 -13.13 1.92
N GLU A 59 -1.25 -13.38 1.58
CA GLU A 59 -1.71 -14.64 1.01
C GLU A 59 -1.10 -14.85 -0.38
N CYS A 60 -1.13 -13.81 -1.21
CA CYS A 60 -0.55 -13.83 -2.56
C CYS A 60 0.96 -14.15 -2.55
N LEU A 61 1.70 -13.69 -1.54
CA LEU A 61 3.15 -13.87 -1.45
C LEU A 61 3.57 -15.13 -0.67
N ALA A 62 2.65 -15.85 -0.04
CA ALA A 62 2.97 -16.95 0.86
C ALA A 62 3.77 -18.07 0.17
N GLU A 63 3.36 -18.49 -1.04
CA GLU A 63 4.06 -19.54 -1.78
C GLU A 63 5.48 -19.13 -2.20
N ASP A 64 5.65 -17.89 -2.66
CA ASP A 64 6.96 -17.38 -3.05
C ASP A 64 7.91 -17.28 -1.86
N ILE A 65 7.41 -16.87 -0.69
CA ILE A 65 8.19 -16.84 0.56
C ILE A 65 8.60 -18.25 0.98
N LEU A 66 7.71 -19.24 0.86
CA LEU A 66 8.04 -20.65 1.15
C LEU A 66 9.12 -21.17 0.21
N ARG A 67 9.04 -20.85 -1.09
CA ARG A 67 10.07 -21.21 -2.08
C ARG A 67 11.41 -20.57 -1.75
N LEU A 68 11.42 -19.28 -1.41
CA LEU A 68 12.63 -18.57 -0.98
C LEU A 68 13.23 -19.21 0.26
N SER A 69 12.43 -19.50 1.30
CA SER A 69 12.87 -20.19 2.51
C SER A 69 13.54 -21.53 2.17
N ALA A 70 12.92 -22.37 1.35
CA ALA A 70 13.50 -23.66 0.95
C ALA A 70 14.84 -23.50 0.21
N MET A 71 14.96 -22.48 -0.66
CA MET A 71 16.23 -22.17 -1.34
C MET A 71 17.32 -21.74 -0.36
N TYR A 72 17.01 -20.85 0.58
CA TYR A 72 17.94 -20.41 1.62
C TYR A 72 18.42 -21.58 2.49
N LYS A 73 17.50 -22.44 2.96
CA LYS A 73 17.85 -23.64 3.75
C LYS A 73 18.81 -24.56 3.01
N LYS A 74 18.60 -24.74 1.70
CA LYS A 74 19.47 -25.56 0.85
C LYS A 74 20.86 -24.95 0.67
N GLN A 75 20.97 -23.64 0.52
CA GLN A 75 22.26 -22.95 0.31
C GLN A 75 23.09 -22.88 1.58
N GLU A 76 22.47 -22.48 2.69
CA GLU A 76 23.16 -22.24 3.96
C GLU A 76 23.29 -23.51 4.82
N GLY A 77 22.62 -24.61 4.42
CA GLY A 77 22.65 -25.89 5.15
C GLY A 77 22.06 -25.80 6.57
N THR A 78 21.24 -24.79 6.83
CA THR A 78 20.65 -24.51 8.15
C THR A 78 19.15 -24.40 8.06
N ASP A 79 18.45 -25.07 8.98
CA ASP A 79 17.01 -24.94 9.18
C ASP A 79 16.79 -24.06 10.42
N SER A 80 16.71 -22.75 10.18
CA SER A 80 16.62 -21.76 11.25
C SER A 80 15.23 -21.10 11.25
N PRO A 81 14.43 -21.28 12.31
CA PRO A 81 13.15 -20.58 12.46
C PRO A 81 13.27 -19.06 12.40
N LEU A 82 14.40 -18.50 12.86
CA LEU A 82 14.69 -17.07 12.77
C LEU A 82 14.90 -16.60 11.32
N ALA A 83 15.45 -17.46 10.46
CA ALA A 83 15.59 -17.15 9.04
C ALA A 83 14.23 -17.14 8.35
N ASP A 84 13.38 -18.13 8.64
CA ASP A 84 12.01 -18.18 8.09
C ASP A 84 11.18 -16.96 8.51
N GLU A 85 11.31 -16.55 9.77
CA GLU A 85 10.68 -15.33 10.27
C GLU A 85 11.21 -14.07 9.58
N SER A 86 12.54 -13.96 9.43
CA SER A 86 13.16 -12.83 8.74
C SER A 86 12.70 -12.72 7.29
N LEU A 87 12.56 -13.85 6.58
CA LEU A 87 12.06 -13.90 5.21
C LEU A 87 10.59 -13.48 5.14
N ARG A 88 9.76 -13.95 6.09
CA ARG A 88 8.36 -13.53 6.18
C ARG A 88 8.24 -12.02 6.36
N TYR A 89 8.99 -11.43 7.29
CA TYR A 89 8.96 -9.98 7.50
C TYR A 89 9.52 -9.20 6.29
N LEU A 90 10.61 -9.68 5.70
CA LEU A 90 11.26 -8.98 4.60
C LEU A 90 10.42 -9.01 3.32
N PHE A 91 9.83 -10.16 3.01
CA PHE A 91 9.15 -10.40 1.73
C PHE A 91 7.62 -10.39 1.84
N GLY A 92 7.06 -10.54 3.03
CA GLY A 92 5.62 -10.55 3.28
C GLY A 92 5.03 -9.19 3.64
N ALA A 93 3.71 -9.17 3.83
CA ALA A 93 2.95 -8.01 4.25
C ALA A 93 2.38 -8.25 5.66
N GLU A 94 2.73 -7.39 6.61
CA GLU A 94 2.31 -7.50 8.00
C GLU A 94 1.37 -6.35 8.37
N GLU A 95 0.40 -6.61 9.26
CA GLU A 95 -0.58 -5.60 9.69
C GLU A 95 0.10 -4.40 10.35
N GLU A 96 1.17 -4.66 11.11
CA GLU A 96 2.00 -3.63 11.73
C GLU A 96 2.50 -2.57 10.72
N TYR A 97 2.73 -2.95 9.46
CA TYR A 97 3.24 -2.02 8.44
C TYR A 97 2.20 -0.98 8.05
N ILE A 98 0.95 -1.39 7.79
CA ILE A 98 -0.12 -0.45 7.48
C ILE A 98 -0.53 0.36 8.71
N LEU A 99 -0.52 -0.25 9.91
CA LEU A 99 -0.77 0.49 11.14
C LEU A 99 0.32 1.54 11.41
N THR A 100 1.58 1.24 11.10
CA THR A 100 2.69 2.20 11.20
C THR A 100 2.52 3.36 10.23
N PHE A 101 2.02 3.10 9.01
CA PHE A 101 1.66 4.16 8.07
C PHE A 101 0.61 5.10 8.69
N TYR A 102 -0.50 4.55 9.22
CA TYR A 102 -1.55 5.35 9.85
C TYR A 102 -1.06 6.13 11.07
N ASN A 103 -0.33 5.48 11.97
CA ASN A 103 0.27 6.13 13.14
C ASN A 103 1.20 7.27 12.73
N THR A 104 1.98 7.09 11.67
CA THR A 104 2.86 8.15 11.15
C THR A 104 2.08 9.32 10.57
N VAL A 105 0.98 9.05 9.87
CA VAL A 105 0.07 10.08 9.37
C VAL A 105 -0.52 10.87 10.52
N GLU A 106 -1.09 10.19 11.52
CA GLU A 106 -1.72 10.83 12.67
C GLU A 106 -0.71 11.67 13.48
N GLN A 107 0.49 11.15 13.71
CA GLN A 107 1.53 11.89 14.44
C GLN A 107 2.01 13.15 13.71
N LYS A 108 2.07 13.14 12.37
CA LYS A 108 2.65 14.23 11.58
C LYS A 108 1.62 15.22 11.04
N TYR A 109 0.40 14.77 10.82
CA TYR A 109 -0.66 15.53 10.15
C TYR A 109 -1.99 15.49 10.93
N SER A 110 -2.04 14.88 12.12
CA SER A 110 -3.25 14.71 12.94
C SER A 110 -4.28 13.74 12.38
N ASN A 111 -4.50 13.67 11.07
CA ASN A 111 -5.41 12.71 10.44
C ASN A 111 -5.12 12.57 8.93
N MET A 112 -5.85 11.66 8.28
CA MET A 112 -5.73 11.42 6.83
C MET A 112 -6.19 12.60 5.98
N ASP A 113 -7.18 13.38 6.41
CA ASP A 113 -7.68 14.53 5.65
C ASP A 113 -6.60 15.61 5.51
N THR A 114 -5.96 15.97 6.61
CA THR A 114 -4.82 16.89 6.65
C THR A 114 -3.60 16.33 5.93
N TYR A 115 -3.34 15.01 6.02
CA TYR A 115 -2.26 14.40 5.24
C TYR A 115 -2.49 14.53 3.73
N LEU A 116 -3.71 14.31 3.26
CA LEU A 116 -4.08 14.49 1.85
C LEU A 116 -3.94 15.97 1.43
N SER A 117 -4.39 16.93 2.24
CA SER A 117 -4.41 18.36 1.87
C SER A 117 -3.05 19.03 2.06
N GLU A 118 -2.44 18.91 3.23
CA GLU A 118 -1.18 19.58 3.57
C GLU A 118 0.04 18.73 3.24
N GLY A 119 -0.02 17.42 3.48
CA GLY A 119 1.09 16.51 3.23
C GLY A 119 1.31 16.21 1.74
N LEU A 120 0.24 15.92 1.02
CA LEU A 120 0.28 15.60 -0.41
C LEU A 120 -0.15 16.76 -1.31
N GLY A 121 -0.73 17.82 -0.77
CA GLY A 121 -1.20 18.96 -1.57
C GLY A 121 -2.36 18.58 -2.50
N ILE A 122 -3.18 17.58 -2.12
CA ILE A 122 -4.35 17.15 -2.90
C ILE A 122 -5.58 17.92 -2.43
N THR A 123 -6.06 18.79 -3.31
CA THR A 123 -7.19 19.69 -3.09
C THR A 123 -8.51 18.92 -2.99
N GLN A 124 -9.53 19.55 -2.39
CA GLN A 124 -10.86 18.96 -2.33
C GLN A 124 -11.44 18.67 -3.72
N ASP A 125 -11.28 19.60 -4.67
CA ASP A 125 -11.72 19.43 -6.07
C ASP A 125 -11.05 18.22 -6.74
N GLU A 126 -9.76 17.99 -6.51
CA GLU A 126 -9.05 16.80 -7.01
C GLU A 126 -9.60 15.50 -6.40
N ARG A 127 -9.95 15.51 -5.11
CA ARG A 127 -10.55 14.35 -4.43
C ARG A 127 -11.94 14.04 -4.97
N GLU A 128 -12.78 15.06 -5.09
CA GLU A 128 -14.12 14.93 -5.66
C GLU A 128 -14.05 14.44 -7.10
N LYS A 129 -13.10 14.95 -7.89
CA LYS A 129 -12.91 14.49 -9.25
C LYS A 129 -12.58 13.00 -9.35
N LEU A 130 -11.73 12.49 -8.46
CA LEU A 130 -11.37 11.07 -8.41
C LEU A 130 -12.55 10.22 -7.92
N ARG A 131 -13.30 10.68 -6.91
CA ARG A 131 -14.53 10.00 -6.46
C ARG A 131 -15.54 9.89 -7.59
N GLU A 132 -15.76 10.97 -8.36
CA GLU A 132 -16.60 10.94 -9.56
C GLU A 132 -16.10 9.95 -10.61
N LEU A 133 -14.79 9.69 -10.72
CA LEU A 133 -14.27 8.78 -11.74
C LEU A 133 -14.41 7.31 -11.33
N TYR A 134 -14.22 7.01 -10.04
CA TYR A 134 -14.03 5.65 -9.54
C TYR A 134 -15.19 5.09 -8.71
N LEU A 135 -16.13 5.92 -8.25
CA LEU A 135 -17.32 5.45 -7.53
C LEU A 135 -18.56 5.40 -8.44
N GLU A 136 -19.45 4.46 -8.14
CA GLU A 136 -20.80 4.44 -8.68
C GLU A 136 -21.64 5.52 -7.97
N GLY A 137 -22.54 6.17 -8.72
CA GLY A 137 -23.42 7.23 -8.21
C GLY A 137 -24.82 6.73 -7.86
#